data_AF-A0A067GSN9-F1
#
_entry.id   AF-A0A067GSN9-F1
#
_cell.length_a   1.000
_cell.length_b   1.000
_cell.length_c   1.000
_cell.angle_alpha   90.00
_cell.angle_beta   90.00
_cell.angle_gamma   90.00
#
_symmetry.space_group_name_H-M   'P 1'
#
loop_
_entity.id
_entity.type
_entity.pdbx_description
1 polymer ?
#
loop_
_entity_poly.entity_id
_entity_poly.type
_entity_poly.pdbx_seq_one_letter_code
_entity_poly.pdbx_strand_id
1 'polypeptide(L)'
;MATLKKIPSVLMGCGGVGRQLLQHIVSCRSLHANLGVHLRVVGVSDSKSLVVASDVFTKEFNDNLLSEICRLKAGHSSLSTLIGGFGGNPLILYC
;
A
#
# COMPACT_ATOMS: atom_id res chain seq x y z
N MET A 1 10.45 -27.07 2.05
CA MET A 1 10.47 -25.63 1.67
C MET A 1 9.27 -24.98 2.35
N ALA A 2 9.50 -24.01 3.24
CA ALA A 2 8.39 -23.25 3.81
C ALA A 2 7.74 -22.42 2.70
N THR A 3 6.46 -22.63 2.43
CA THR A 3 5.71 -21.89 1.41
C THR A 3 5.61 -20.42 1.85
N LEU A 4 5.90 -19.49 0.93
CA LEU A 4 5.76 -18.05 1.17
C LEU A 4 4.30 -17.71 1.53
N LYS A 5 4.05 -17.31 2.77
CA LYS A 5 2.73 -16.88 3.24
C LYS A 5 2.44 -15.47 2.75
N LYS A 6 1.55 -15.36 1.75
CA LYS A 6 1.08 -14.08 1.23
C LYS A 6 -0.07 -13.56 2.09
N ILE A 7 0.10 -12.39 2.70
CA ILE A 7 -0.87 -11.78 3.60
C ILE A 7 -1.40 -10.50 2.95
N PRO A 8 -2.64 -10.47 2.41
CA PRO A 8 -3.25 -9.24 1.94
C PRO A 8 -3.60 -8.34 3.11
N SER A 9 -3.18 -7.08 3.04
CA SER A 9 -3.40 -6.08 4.09
C SER A 9 -3.94 -4.78 3.50
N VAL A 10 -4.99 -4.25 4.13
CA VAL A 10 -5.47 -2.88 3.92
C VAL A 10 -5.02 -2.04 5.10
N LEU A 11 -4.30 -0.96 4.82
CA LEU A 11 -3.85 -0.03 5.84
C LEU A 11 -4.88 1.09 6.03
N MET A 12 -5.59 1.05 7.15
CA MET A 12 -6.48 2.14 7.54
C MET A 12 -5.67 3.30 8.13
N GLY A 13 -5.59 4.41 7.40
CA GLY A 13 -4.90 5.63 7.84
C GLY A 13 -3.42 5.70 7.44
N CYS A 14 -3.12 6.58 6.49
CA CYS A 14 -1.77 6.86 5.98
C CYS A 14 -1.21 8.21 6.48
N GLY A 15 -1.34 8.47 7.78
CA GLY A 15 -0.82 9.67 8.45
C GLY A 15 0.68 9.56 8.79
N GLY A 16 1.11 10.08 9.94
CA GLY A 16 2.50 9.92 10.41
C GLY A 16 2.91 8.46 10.59
N VAL A 17 2.15 7.72 11.40
CA VAL A 17 2.39 6.29 11.68
C VAL A 17 2.20 5.43 10.44
N GLY A 18 1.10 5.63 9.71
CA GLY A 18 0.80 4.83 8.51
C GLY A 18 1.88 4.95 7.44
N ARG A 19 2.41 6.15 7.18
CA ARG A 19 3.53 6.34 6.25
C ARG A 19 4.80 5.61 6.69
N GLN A 20 5.16 5.73 7.98
CA GLN A 20 6.32 5.02 8.52
C GLN A 20 6.15 3.51 8.38
N LEU A 21 4.97 2.97 8.70
CA LEU A 21 4.67 1.55 8.52
C LEU A 21 4.80 1.12 7.05
N LEU A 22 4.26 1.90 6.09
CA LEU A 22 4.43 1.60 4.66
C LEU A 22 5.91 1.58 4.24
N GLN A 23 6.69 2.58 4.68
CA GLN A 23 8.13 2.63 4.41
C GLN A 23 8.86 1.43 5.00
N HIS A 24 8.50 1.00 6.22
CA HIS A 24 9.03 -0.21 6.84
C HIS A 24 8.64 -1.48 6.08
N ILE A 25 7.39 -1.61 5.63
CA ILE A 25 6.95 -2.77 4.82
C ILE A 25 7.80 -2.91 3.56
N VAL A 26 8.01 -1.81 2.84
CA VAL A 26 8.84 -1.78 1.62
C VAL A 26 10.31 -2.11 1.94
N SER A 27 10.89 -1.42 2.93
CA SER A 27 12.32 -1.58 3.29
C SER A 27 12.63 -2.98 3.83
N CYS A 28 11.65 -3.63 4.48
CA CYS A 28 11.82 -4.95 5.07
C CYS A 28 11.33 -6.11 4.17
N ARG A 29 10.95 -5.88 2.90
CA ARG A 29 10.44 -6.97 2.03
C ARG A 29 11.39 -8.16 1.93
N SER A 30 12.68 -7.91 1.72
CA SER A 30 13.69 -8.99 1.64
C SER A 30 13.79 -9.76 2.95
N LEU A 31 13.71 -9.06 4.09
CA LEU A 31 13.69 -9.69 5.42
C LEU A 31 12.42 -10.54 5.60
N HIS A 32 11.24 -10.02 5.28
CA HIS A 32 9.98 -10.76 5.36
C HIS A 32 10.01 -12.00 4.46
N ALA A 33 10.53 -11.87 3.24
CA ALA A 33 10.66 -12.99 2.30
C ALA A 33 11.57 -14.09 2.86
N ASN A 34 12.69 -13.73 3.50
CA ASN A 34 13.57 -14.68 4.20
C ASN A 34 12.90 -15.37 5.39
N LEU A 35 11.92 -14.71 6.03
CA LEU A 35 11.07 -15.28 7.08
C LEU A 35 9.84 -16.04 6.53
N GLY A 36 9.74 -16.19 5.20
CA GLY A 36 8.63 -16.88 4.55
C GLY A 36 7.31 -16.11 4.55
N VAL A 37 7.35 -14.77 4.68
CA VAL A 37 6.17 -13.89 4.69
C VAL A 37 6.25 -12.87 3.56
N HIS A 38 5.12 -12.59 2.91
CA HIS A 38 4.98 -11.49 1.97
C HIS A 38 3.74 -10.66 2.32
N LEU A 39 3.97 -9.45 2.83
CA LEU A 39 2.92 -8.48 3.11
C LEU A 39 2.50 -7.82 1.79
N ARG A 40 1.29 -8.16 1.34
CA ARG A 40 0.68 -7.58 0.15
C ARG A 40 -0.15 -6.37 0.56
N VAL A 41 0.38 -5.17 0.36
CA VAL A 41 -0.43 -3.96 0.55
C VAL A 41 -1.41 -3.87 -0.60
N VAL A 42 -2.68 -4.13 -0.33
CA VAL A 42 -3.75 -4.11 -1.33
C VAL A 42 -4.65 -2.89 -1.20
N GLY A 43 -4.50 -2.10 -0.14
CA GLY A 43 -5.22 -0.85 0.00
C GLY A 43 -4.65 0.04 1.09
N VAL A 44 -4.85 1.35 0.96
CA VAL A 44 -4.40 2.39 1.89
C VAL A 44 -5.47 3.48 1.95
N SER A 45 -5.84 3.92 3.15
CA SER A 45 -6.81 5.02 3.32
C SER A 45 -6.23 6.25 4.00
N ASP A 46 -6.89 7.38 3.78
CA ASP A 46 -6.78 8.58 4.60
C ASP A 46 -8.18 9.01 5.09
N SER A 47 -8.31 10.21 5.64
CA SER A 47 -9.58 10.72 6.16
C SER A 47 -10.64 11.02 5.09
N LYS A 48 -10.32 10.89 3.80
CA LYS A 48 -11.20 11.25 2.68
C LYS A 48 -11.46 10.09 1.73
N SER A 49 -10.53 9.15 1.63
CA SER A 49 -10.62 8.10 0.63
C SER A 49 -9.82 6.85 1.01
N LEU A 50 -10.26 5.71 0.50
CA LEU A 50 -9.56 4.44 0.46
C LEU A 50 -9.17 4.15 -0.98
N VAL A 51 -7.87 4.02 -1.22
CA VAL A 51 -7.33 3.52 -2.49
C VAL A 51 -7.11 2.03 -2.34
N VAL A 52 -7.71 1.21 -3.19
CA VAL A 52 -7.60 -0.25 -3.15
C VAL A 52 -7.21 -0.80 -4.51
N ALA A 53 -6.45 -1.89 -4.54
CA ALA A 53 -6.11 -2.60 -5.77
C ALA A 53 -7.39 -3.08 -6.47
N SER A 54 -7.40 -3.05 -7.81
CA SER A 54 -8.55 -3.49 -8.60
C SER A 54 -8.96 -4.94 -8.33
N ASP A 55 -8.01 -5.77 -7.89
CA ASP A 55 -8.23 -7.14 -7.47
C ASP A 55 -7.34 -7.44 -6.25
N VAL A 56 -7.97 -7.54 -5.08
CA VAL A 56 -7.29 -7.82 -3.80
C VAL A 56 -6.78 -9.25 -3.68
N PHE A 57 -7.25 -10.18 -4.51
CA PHE A 57 -6.82 -11.58 -4.48
C PHE A 57 -5.54 -11.82 -5.28
N THR A 58 -5.35 -11.09 -6.38
CA THR A 58 -4.20 -11.31 -7.28
C THR A 58 -3.20 -10.14 -7.35
N LYS A 59 -3.62 -8.90 -7.05
CA LYS A 59 -2.79 -7.72 -7.18
C LYS A 59 -2.34 -7.14 -5.83
N GLU A 60 -1.34 -6.29 -5.88
CA GLU A 60 -0.84 -5.49 -4.76
C GLU A 60 -0.28 -4.16 -5.29
N PHE A 61 -0.07 -3.21 -4.39
CA PHE A 61 0.66 -1.99 -4.69
C PHE A 61 2.15 -2.30 -4.80
N ASN A 62 2.73 -1.90 -5.93
CA ASN A 62 4.17 -1.96 -6.12
C ASN A 62 4.88 -0.89 -5.27
N ASP A 63 6.19 -1.06 -5.10
CA ASP A 63 6.97 -0.20 -4.19
C ASP A 63 7.00 1.27 -4.64
N ASN A 64 7.00 1.53 -5.95
CA ASN A 64 6.94 2.88 -6.50
C ASN A 64 5.63 3.59 -6.10
N LEU A 65 4.51 2.88 -6.20
CA LEU A 65 3.20 3.40 -5.80
C LEU A 65 3.13 3.65 -4.30
N LEU A 66 3.68 2.75 -3.48
CA LEU A 66 3.75 2.93 -2.02
C LEU A 66 4.62 4.12 -1.64
N SER A 67 5.76 4.30 -2.30
CA SER A 67 6.61 5.49 -2.12
C SER A 67 5.89 6.78 -2.52
N GLU A 68 5.12 6.75 -3.61
CA GLU A 68 4.33 7.89 -4.06
C GLU A 68 3.24 8.27 -3.06
N ILE A 69 2.49 7.28 -2.55
CA ILE A 69 1.49 7.47 -1.51
C ILE A 69 2.14 8.14 -0.29
N CYS A 70 3.31 7.66 0.14
CA CYS A 70 4.05 8.27 1.24
C CYS A 70 4.46 9.72 0.95
N ARG A 71 4.89 10.03 -0.28
CA ARG A 71 5.25 11.39 -0.73
C ARG A 71 4.04 12.33 -0.72
N LEU A 72 2.92 11.90 -1.32
CA LEU A 72 1.67 12.67 -1.37
C LEU A 72 1.14 12.97 0.03
N LYS A 73 1.11 11.97 0.92
CA LYS A 73 0.68 12.15 2.30
C LYS A 73 1.66 12.99 3.13
N ALA A 74 2.95 13.01 2.78
CA ALA A 74 3.91 13.94 3.38
C ALA A 74 3.66 15.38 2.97
N GLY A 75 3.27 15.62 1.72
CA GLY A 75 2.82 16.93 1.23
C GLY A 75 1.42 17.32 1.68
N HIS A 76 0.86 16.68 2.72
CA HIS A 76 -0.49 16.92 3.25
C HIS A 76 -1.64 16.78 2.23
N SER A 77 -1.35 16.17 1.07
CA SER A 77 -2.35 15.97 0.00
C SER A 77 -3.28 14.80 0.33
N SER A 78 -4.46 14.78 -0.26
CA SER A 78 -5.40 13.65 -0.12
C SER A 78 -5.09 12.55 -1.11
N LEU A 79 -5.31 11.30 -0.72
CA LEU A 79 -5.19 10.15 -1.61
C LEU A 79 -6.15 10.21 -2.81
N SER A 80 -7.25 10.97 -2.71
CA SER A 80 -8.15 11.22 -3.84
C SER A 80 -7.50 11.93 -5.03
N THR A 81 -6.35 12.57 -4.82
CA THR A 81 -5.54 13.24 -5.86
C THR A 81 -4.63 12.26 -6.61
N LEU A 82 -4.58 10.99 -6.18
CA LEU A 82 -3.77 9.97 -6.82
C LEU A 82 -4.35 9.66 -8.22
N ILE A 83 -3.79 10.30 -9.23
CA ILE A 83 -4.18 10.11 -10.63
C ILE A 83 -3.66 8.74 -11.10
N GLY A 84 -4.47 8.00 -11.87
CA GLY A 84 -4.28 6.58 -12.24
C GLY A 84 -3.04 6.19 -13.07
N GLY A 85 -1.89 6.84 -12.89
CA GLY A 85 -0.67 6.62 -13.65
C GLY A 85 0.21 5.43 -13.21
N PHE A 86 -0.21 4.63 -12.22
CA PHE A 86 0.66 3.60 -11.62
C PHE A 86 0.17 2.18 -11.91
N GLY A 87 0.27 1.74 -13.18
CA GLY A 87 0.38 0.32 -13.58
C GLY A 87 -0.77 -0.64 -13.24
N GLY A 88 -1.82 -0.19 -12.56
CA GLY A 88 -3.01 -0.95 -12.28
C GLY A 88 -4.03 -0.02 -11.69
N ASN A 89 -5.11 0.26 -12.45
CA ASN A 89 -6.15 1.22 -12.08
C ASN A 89 -6.68 0.92 -10.66
N PRO A 90 -6.24 1.64 -9.62
CA PRO A 90 -6.75 1.39 -8.29
C PRO A 90 -8.17 1.94 -8.19
N LEU A 91 -9.01 1.26 -7.42
CA LEU A 91 -10.34 1.75 -7.11
C LEU A 91 -10.22 2.75 -5.96
N ILE A 92 -10.83 3.92 -6.11
CA ILE A 92 -10.90 4.94 -5.05
C ILE A 92 -12.32 4.92 -4.50
N LEU A 93 -12.44 4.59 -3.22
CA LEU A 93 -13.68 4.67 -2.47
C LEU A 93 -13.62 5.93 -1.60
N TYR A 94 -14.64 6.77 -1.66
CA TYR A 94 -14.74 7.96 -0.82
C TYR A 94 -15.40 7.60 0.52
N CYS A 95 -14.86 8.16 1.60
CA CYS A 95 -15.39 8.00 2.96
C CYS A 95 -16.49 9.01 3.26
#